data_AF-A0A528CUC7-F1
#
_entry.id   AF-A0A528CUC7-F1
#
_cell.length_a   1.000
_cell.length_b   1.000
_cell.length_c   1.000
_cell.angle_alpha   90.00
_cell.angle_beta   90.00
_cell.angle_gamma   90.00
#
_symmetry.space_group_name_H-M   'P 1'
#
loop_
_entity.id
_entity.type
_entity.pdbx_description
1 polymer ?
#
loop_
_entity_poly.entity_id
_entity_poly.type
_entity_poly.pdbx_seq_one_letter_code
_entity_poly.pdbx_strand_id
1 'polypeptide(L)'
;VLVGTTAAAAVEAVRRAQVPTELTYLYVTDEGDKLVGLVVLRDLMLSEPAATVDQIMLPKPFALHVNMPLGEACKAAVRRHYPVYPVVDAENRLLGQVRG
;
A
#
# COMPACT_ATOMS: atom_id res chain seq x y z
N VAL A 1 6.85 0.71 -2.96
CA VAL A 1 8.30 0.60 -2.65
C VAL A 1 8.64 -0.87 -2.46
N LEU A 2 9.89 -1.26 -2.70
CA LEU A 2 10.29 -2.65 -2.55
C LEU A 2 10.46 -3.04 -1.07
N VAL A 3 10.25 -4.31 -0.76
CA VAL A 3 10.60 -4.90 0.54
C VAL A 3 12.08 -4.66 0.86
N GLY A 4 12.44 -4.47 2.13
CA GLY A 4 13.82 -4.15 2.54
C GLY A 4 14.23 -2.68 2.35
N THR A 5 13.40 -1.84 1.72
CA THR A 5 13.65 -0.39 1.64
C THR A 5 13.65 0.22 3.05
N THR A 6 14.59 1.11 3.37
CA THR A 6 14.58 1.81 4.66
C THR A 6 13.51 2.89 4.71
N ALA A 7 13.05 3.23 5.92
CA ALA A 7 12.10 4.32 6.14
C ALA A 7 12.60 5.64 5.53
N ALA A 8 13.88 5.97 5.71
CA ALA A 8 14.49 7.17 5.10
C ALA A 8 14.40 7.16 3.57
N ALA A 9 14.75 6.04 2.94
CA ALA A 9 14.70 5.91 1.48
C ALA A 9 13.26 5.97 0.94
N ALA A 10 12.30 5.38 1.68
CA ALA A 10 10.88 5.46 1.36
C ALA A 10 10.34 6.89 1.47
N VAL A 11 10.69 7.64 2.52
CA VAL A 11 10.32 9.06 2.67
C VAL A 11 10.90 9.90 1.52
N GLU A 12 12.15 9.67 1.14
CA GLU A 12 12.76 10.37 0.02
C GLU A 12 12.16 9.98 -1.34
N ALA A 13 11.71 8.73 -1.50
CA ALA A 13 10.94 8.32 -2.68
C ALA A 13 9.61 9.08 -2.77
N VAL A 14 8.89 9.18 -1.65
CA VAL A 14 7.64 9.96 -1.55
C VAL A 14 7.89 11.44 -1.88
N ARG A 15 8.94 12.04 -1.30
CA ARG A 15 9.32 13.44 -1.55
C ARG A 15 9.60 13.71 -3.03
N ARG A 16 10.34 12.80 -3.69
CA ARG A 16 10.71 12.92 -5.11
C ARG A 16 9.55 12.71 -6.06
N ALA A 17 8.60 11.84 -5.70
CA ALA A 17 7.44 11.55 -6.53
C ALA A 17 6.46 12.73 -6.67
N GLN A 18 6.65 13.82 -5.91
CA GLN A 18 5.74 14.97 -5.88
C GLN A 18 4.27 14.54 -5.75
N VAL A 19 4.04 13.49 -4.95
CA VAL A 19 2.71 12.91 -4.76
C VAL A 19 1.72 13.95 -4.23
N PRO A 20 0.44 13.83 -4.59
CA PRO A 20 -0.61 14.71 -4.09
C PRO A 20 -0.62 14.78 -2.56
N THR A 21 -1.15 15.87 -2.02
CA THR A 21 -1.24 16.19 -0.59
C THR A 21 -1.96 15.12 0.26
N GLU A 22 -2.64 14.17 -0.37
CA GLU A 22 -3.48 13.15 0.28
C GLU A 22 -2.93 11.71 0.13
N LEU A 23 -1.62 11.53 0.30
CA LEU A 23 -1.02 10.20 0.35
C LEU A 23 -1.40 9.50 1.66
N THR A 24 -2.26 8.47 1.57
CA THR A 24 -2.76 7.74 2.75
C THR A 24 -1.87 6.55 3.11
N TYR A 25 -1.50 5.75 2.12
CA TYR A 25 -0.72 4.53 2.28
C TYR A 25 0.47 4.50 1.34
N LEU A 26 1.53 3.85 1.79
CA LEU A 26 2.64 3.43 0.95
C LEU A 26 2.57 1.91 0.77
N TYR A 27 2.31 1.46 -0.45
CA TYR A 27 2.28 0.03 -0.73
C TYR A 27 3.69 -0.55 -0.84
N VAL A 28 3.88 -1.73 -0.26
CA VAL A 28 5.14 -2.49 -0.28
C VAL A 28 4.95 -3.66 -1.22
N THR A 29 5.86 -3.79 -2.19
CA THR A 29 5.87 -4.87 -3.18
C THR A 29 7.15 -5.69 -3.12
N ASP A 30 7.11 -6.90 -3.66
CA ASP A 30 8.33 -7.66 -3.98
C ASP A 30 8.90 -7.26 -5.35
N GLU A 31 9.98 -7.93 -5.78
CA GLU A 31 10.61 -7.70 -7.09
C GLU A 31 9.69 -8.05 -8.29
N GLY A 32 8.62 -8.82 -8.06
CA GLY A 32 7.63 -9.19 -9.07
C GLY A 32 6.37 -8.33 -9.06
N ASP A 33 6.42 -7.16 -8.42
CA ASP A 33 5.33 -6.21 -8.20
C ASP A 33 4.16 -6.74 -7.35
N LYS A 34 4.35 -7.86 -6.63
CA LYS A 34 3.30 -8.44 -5.81
C LYS A 34 3.10 -7.62 -4.54
N LEU A 35 1.86 -7.33 -4.20
CA LEU A 35 1.53 -6.61 -2.97
C LEU A 35 1.81 -7.50 -1.75
N VAL A 36 2.84 -7.15 -0.98
CA VAL A 36 3.23 -7.89 0.24
C VAL A 36 2.84 -7.17 1.53
N GLY A 37 2.68 -5.84 1.48
CA GLY A 37 2.37 -5.04 2.65
C GLY A 37 1.88 -3.64 2.32
N LEU A 38 1.45 -2.92 3.36
CA LEU A 38 1.25 -1.47 3.30
C LEU A 38 1.79 -0.81 4.56
N VAL A 39 2.31 0.40 4.43
CA VAL A 39 2.75 1.25 5.53
C VAL A 39 1.84 2.46 5.59
N VAL A 40 1.35 2.81 6.78
CA VAL A 40 0.62 4.06 6.99
C VAL A 40 1.63 5.21 7.03
N LEU A 41 1.34 6.32 6.35
CA LEU A 41 2.31 7.41 6.23
C LEU A 41 2.76 7.96 7.59
N ARG A 42 1.85 8.03 8.56
CA ARG A 42 2.18 8.43 9.93
C ARG A 42 3.27 7.53 10.53
N ASP A 43 3.12 6.22 10.40
CA ASP A 43 4.05 5.25 11.00
C ASP A 43 5.41 5.31 10.30
N LEU A 44 5.41 5.49 8.97
CA LEU A 44 6.63 5.75 8.21
C LEU A 44 7.37 6.99 8.73
N MET A 45 6.66 8.09 8.96
CA MET A 45 7.24 9.36 9.42
C MET A 45 7.75 9.31 10.87
N LEU A 46 7.23 8.41 11.69
CA LEU A 46 7.61 8.24 13.10
C LEU A 46 8.63 7.11 13.30
N SER A 47 8.90 6.30 12.28
CA SER A 47 9.82 5.18 12.36
C SER A 47 11.29 5.60 12.36
N GLU A 48 12.14 4.75 12.93
CA GLU A 48 13.60 4.93 12.86
C GLU A 48 14.07 4.97 11.39
N PRO A 49 14.88 5.94 10.97
CA PRO A 49 15.28 6.10 9.57
C PRO A 49 15.94 4.86 8.95
N ALA A 50 16.60 4.04 9.77
CA ALA A 50 17.27 2.81 9.39
C ALA A 50 16.36 1.56 9.42
N ALA A 51 15.17 1.64 10.03
CA ALA A 51 14.20 0.55 10.01
C ALA A 51 13.73 0.29 8.58
N THR A 52 13.51 -0.98 8.24
CA THR A 52 13.02 -1.35 6.91
C THR A 52 11.50 -1.30 6.87
N VAL A 53 10.93 -1.07 5.69
CA VAL A 53 9.48 -1.00 5.49
C VAL A 53 8.79 -2.31 5.90
N ASP A 54 9.46 -3.45 5.76
CA ASP A 54 8.96 -4.76 6.20
C ASP A 54 8.85 -4.92 7.72
N GLN A 55 9.62 -4.16 8.50
CA GLN A 55 9.54 -4.15 9.97
C GLN A 55 8.34 -3.33 10.48
N ILE A 56 7.89 -2.34 9.70
CA ILE A 56 6.84 -1.39 10.09
C ILE A 56 5.54 -1.54 9.29
N MET A 57 5.52 -2.37 8.25
CA MET A 57 4.32 -2.58 7.43
C MET A 57 3.27 -3.45 8.11
N LEU A 58 2.01 -3.23 7.73
CA LEU A 58 0.96 -4.22 7.88
C LEU A 58 1.13 -5.29 6.78
N PRO A 59 1.46 -6.55 7.12
CA PRO A 59 1.65 -7.60 6.14
C PRO A 59 0.32 -8.10 5.58
N LYS A 60 0.33 -8.54 4.31
CA LYS A 60 -0.82 -9.16 3.63
C LYS A 60 -2.12 -8.34 3.76
N PRO A 61 -2.12 -7.06 3.34
CA PRO A 61 -3.31 -6.23 3.41
C PRO A 61 -4.41 -6.78 2.51
N PHE A 62 -5.66 -6.48 2.86
CA PHE A 62 -6.77 -6.77 1.95
C PHE A 62 -6.64 -5.93 0.68
N ALA A 63 -6.75 -6.59 -0.47
CA ALA A 63 -6.79 -5.96 -1.78
C ALA A 63 -8.07 -6.34 -2.51
N LEU A 64 -8.57 -5.42 -3.33
CA LEU A 64 -9.61 -5.71 -4.30
C LEU A 64 -8.97 -6.36 -5.52
N HIS A 65 -9.64 -7.36 -6.07
CA HIS A 65 -9.21 -7.96 -7.32
C HIS A 65 -9.80 -7.16 -8.50
N VAL A 66 -9.03 -6.91 -9.55
CA VAL A 66 -9.50 -6.13 -10.72
C VAL A 66 -10.73 -6.74 -11.40
N ASN A 67 -10.84 -8.06 -11.38
CA ASN A 67 -11.98 -8.80 -11.93
C ASN A 67 -13.14 -9.01 -10.93
N MET A 68 -13.07 -8.43 -9.71
CA MET A 68 -14.14 -8.57 -8.71
C MET A 68 -15.40 -7.83 -9.18
N PRO A 69 -16.59 -8.46 -9.15
CA PRO A 69 -17.83 -7.76 -9.46
C PRO A 69 -18.02 -6.54 -8.57
N LEU A 70 -18.47 -5.41 -9.15
CA LEU A 70 -18.62 -4.14 -8.43
C LEU A 70 -19.44 -4.28 -7.15
N GLY A 71 -20.55 -5.03 -7.18
CA GLY A 71 -21.37 -5.26 -6.00
C GLY A 71 -20.65 -5.97 -4.85
N GLU A 72 -19.71 -6.87 -5.16
CA GLU A 72 -18.89 -7.53 -4.14
C GLU A 72 -17.79 -6.61 -3.62
N ALA A 73 -17.16 -5.82 -4.50
CA ALA A 73 -16.19 -4.81 -4.12
C ALA A 73 -16.80 -3.75 -3.18
N CYS A 74 -18.00 -3.25 -3.50
CA CYS A 74 -18.74 -2.32 -2.65
C CYS A 74 -19.07 -2.94 -1.28
N LYS A 75 -19.55 -4.19 -1.24
CA LYS A 75 -19.81 -4.89 0.03
C LYS A 75 -18.54 -5.05 0.86
N ALA A 76 -17.42 -5.38 0.21
CA ALA A 76 -16.13 -5.53 0.86
C ALA A 76 -15.62 -4.19 1.44
N ALA A 77 -15.86 -3.09 0.72
CA ALA A 77 -15.49 -1.74 1.15
C ALA A 77 -16.33 -1.27 2.36
N VAL A 78 -17.65 -1.39 2.29
CA VAL A 78 -18.57 -1.02 3.38
C VAL A 78 -18.25 -1.79 4.67
N ARG A 79 -17.83 -3.05 4.56
CA ARG A 79 -17.49 -3.84 5.76
C ARG A 79 -16.20 -3.39 6.44
N ARG A 80 -15.20 -2.95 5.68
CA ARG A 80 -13.83 -2.73 6.17
C ARG A 80 -13.52 -1.30 6.54
N HIS A 81 -14.23 -0.32 5.96
CA HIS A 81 -14.03 1.11 6.23
C HIS A 81 -12.57 1.57 6.03
N TYR A 82 -11.86 0.99 5.05
CA TYR A 82 -10.54 1.49 4.67
C TYR A 82 -10.68 2.72 3.77
N PRO A 83 -9.88 3.77 3.98
CA PRO A 83 -9.92 4.98 3.16
C PRO A 83 -9.46 4.73 1.71
N VAL A 84 -8.53 3.80 1.52
CA VAL A 84 -7.99 3.47 0.20
C VAL A 84 -7.76 1.96 0.10
N TYR A 85 -8.26 1.34 -0.96
CA TYR A 85 -8.13 -0.08 -1.25
C TYR A 85 -7.12 -0.32 -2.37
N PRO A 86 -6.05 -1.11 -2.17
CA PRO A 86 -5.21 -1.53 -3.27
C PRO A 86 -5.98 -2.44 -4.22
N VAL A 87 -5.70 -2.35 -5.51
CA VAL A 87 -6.25 -3.20 -6.56
C VAL A 87 -5.15 -4.08 -7.13
N VAL A 88 -5.40 -5.38 -7.22
CA VAL A 88 -4.45 -6.38 -7.70
C VAL A 88 -5.00 -7.24 -8.83
N ASP A 89 -4.11 -7.86 -9.62
CA ASP A 89 -4.44 -8.92 -10.59
C ASP A 89 -4.48 -10.32 -9.95
N ALA A 90 -4.61 -11.36 -10.80
CA ALA A 90 -4.69 -12.76 -10.38
C ALA A 90 -3.39 -13.28 -9.76
N GLU A 91 -2.26 -12.68 -10.14
CA GLU A 91 -0.92 -12.96 -9.63
C GLU A 91 -0.59 -12.13 -8.37
N ASN A 92 -1.56 -11.36 -7.85
CA ASN A 92 -1.45 -10.44 -6.72
C ASN A 92 -0.51 -9.25 -6.96
N ARG A 93 -0.30 -8.86 -8.23
CA ARG A 93 0.48 -7.68 -8.59
C ARG A 93 -0.34 -6.42 -8.40
N LEU A 94 0.27 -5.39 -7.82
CA LEU A 94 -0.38 -4.12 -7.56
C LEU A 94 -0.60 -3.35 -8.87
N LEU A 95 -1.87 -3.14 -9.24
CA LEU A 95 -2.26 -2.38 -10.43
C LEU A 95 -2.62 -0.92 -10.12
N GLY A 96 -3.07 -0.65 -8.90
CA GLY A 96 -3.49 0.68 -8.50
C GLY A 96 -4.28 0.69 -7.20
N GLN A 97 -5.17 1.67 -7.06
CA GLN A 97 -5.98 1.85 -5.86
C GLN A 97 -7.36 2.44 -6.15
N VAL A 98 -8.32 2.19 -5.26
CA VAL A 98 -9.67 2.77 -5.27
C VAL A 98 -9.90 3.46 -3.92
N ARG A 99 -10.44 4.68 -3.94
CA ARG A 99 -10.88 5.36 -2.72
C ARG A 99 -12.27 4.87 -2.32
N GLY A 100 -12.45 4.63 -1.03
CA GLY A 100 -13.72 4.21 -0.43
C GLY A 100 -14.76 5.31 -0.40
#